data_AF-A0A7S3U4L5-F1
#
_entry.id   AF-A0A7S3U4L5-F1
#
_cell.length_a   1.000
_cell.length_b   1.000
_cell.length_c   1.000
_cell.angle_alpha   90.00
_cell.angle_beta   90.00
_cell.angle_gamma   90.00
#
_symmetry.space_group_name_H-M   'P 1'
#
loop_
_entity.id
_entity.type
_entity.pdbx_description
1 polymer ?
#
loop_
_entity_poly.entity_id
_entity_poly.type
_entity_poly.pdbx_seq_one_letter_code
_entity_poly.pdbx_strand_id
1 'polypeptide(L)'
;EVFSPDNGRVFEYVESEVMDSIINYPLYYQLLNSFRADAENASVAVRDFNGKEYDNQTSMVTLANLVADQRKYYGPFKMPVLGNFAESHDVFRLPSLFSDLALRKSMILYTLAAEGISLIYYGMEQDLDQADFGIWDSHAWRVPLWTTGYKTADAKNGMYDFIARVNLLKHRMPIIDFRNASQVELHVQEKMLVFQRGRVVVALT
;
A
#
# COMPACT_ATOMS: atom_id res chain seq x y z
N GLU A 1 0.14 -12.19 -11.20
CA GLU A 1 0.27 -11.90 -9.76
C GLU A 1 1.22 -12.94 -9.17
N VAL A 2 2.26 -12.53 -8.46
CA VAL A 2 3.13 -13.46 -7.72
C VAL A 2 2.96 -13.14 -6.24
N PHE A 3 2.22 -13.99 -5.55
CA PHE A 3 1.90 -13.82 -4.14
C PHE A 3 3.11 -14.20 -3.28
N SER A 4 4.01 -13.25 -3.05
CA SER A 4 5.17 -13.45 -2.18
C SER A 4 5.68 -12.12 -1.60
N PRO A 5 6.03 -12.08 -0.31
CA PRO A 5 6.75 -10.94 0.28
C PRO A 5 8.21 -10.86 -0.16
N ASP A 6 8.76 -11.91 -0.76
CA ASP A 6 10.16 -11.97 -1.16
C ASP A 6 10.39 -11.18 -2.45
N ASN A 7 11.12 -10.07 -2.32
CA ASN A 7 11.39 -9.18 -3.45
C ASN A 7 12.22 -9.85 -4.56
N GLY A 8 13.16 -10.75 -4.20
CA GLY A 8 13.96 -11.48 -5.19
C GLY A 8 13.12 -12.46 -5.99
N ARG A 9 12.27 -13.24 -5.31
CA ARG A 9 11.35 -14.18 -5.97
C ARG A 9 10.37 -13.47 -6.91
N VAL A 10 9.83 -12.32 -6.49
CA VAL A 10 8.91 -11.54 -7.33
C VAL A 10 9.66 -10.93 -8.52
N PHE A 11 10.88 -10.45 -8.30
CA PHE A 11 11.73 -9.87 -9.34
C PHE A 11 12.07 -10.85 -10.47
N GLU A 12 12.29 -12.14 -10.19
CA GLU A 12 12.59 -13.16 -11.22
C GLU A 12 11.59 -13.17 -12.39
N TYR A 13 10.30 -12.91 -12.12
CA TYR A 13 9.25 -12.88 -13.15
C TYR A 13 9.30 -11.62 -14.03
N VAL A 14 9.85 -10.54 -13.51
CA VAL A 14 10.04 -9.31 -14.29
C VAL A 14 11.40 -9.34 -14.97
N GLU A 15 12.43 -9.91 -14.34
CA GLU A 15 13.78 -10.06 -14.89
C GLU A 15 13.80 -10.98 -16.12
N SER A 16 13.10 -12.11 -16.06
CA SER A 16 13.01 -13.08 -17.15
C SER A 16 12.18 -12.61 -18.36
N GLU A 17 11.67 -11.37 -18.34
CA GLU A 17 10.84 -10.75 -19.40
C GLU A 17 9.54 -11.50 -19.71
N VAL A 18 9.11 -12.41 -18.81
CA VAL A 18 7.81 -13.09 -18.94
C VAL A 18 6.64 -12.17 -18.57
N MET A 19 6.90 -11.11 -17.80
CA MET A 19 5.92 -10.09 -17.41
C MET A 19 6.53 -8.69 -17.43
N ASP A 20 5.80 -7.71 -17.97
CA ASP A 20 6.22 -6.29 -17.97
C ASP A 20 6.21 -5.67 -16.57
N SER A 21 5.33 -6.18 -15.70
CA SER A 21 5.07 -5.65 -14.37
C SER A 21 4.50 -6.73 -13.46
N ILE A 22 4.53 -6.47 -12.16
CA ILE A 22 3.98 -7.33 -11.13
C ILE A 22 3.29 -6.54 -10.03
N ILE A 23 2.34 -7.19 -9.36
CA ILE A 23 1.70 -6.68 -8.14
C ILE A 23 2.74 -6.70 -7.01
N ASN A 24 2.91 -5.56 -6.35
CA ASN A 24 4.00 -5.30 -5.41
C ASN A 24 3.69 -5.83 -4.00
N TYR A 25 3.57 -7.16 -3.85
CA TYR A 25 3.40 -7.81 -2.55
C TYR A 25 4.52 -7.50 -1.55
N PRO A 26 5.82 -7.47 -1.93
CA PRO A 26 6.88 -7.08 -0.99
C PRO A 26 6.61 -5.73 -0.35
N LEU A 27 6.17 -4.74 -1.15
CA LEU A 27 5.80 -3.42 -0.64
C LEU A 27 4.58 -3.47 0.26
N TYR A 28 3.53 -4.21 -0.12
CA TYR A 28 2.33 -4.37 0.72
C TYR A 28 2.67 -4.89 2.12
N TYR A 29 3.45 -5.96 2.21
CA TYR A 29 3.83 -6.54 3.50
C TYR A 29 4.72 -5.60 4.32
N GLN A 30 5.67 -4.93 3.69
CA GLN A 30 6.51 -3.96 4.37
C GLN A 30 5.70 -2.74 4.84
N LEU A 31 4.74 -2.27 4.04
CA LEU A 31 3.83 -1.19 4.42
C LEU A 31 3.05 -1.57 5.68
N LEU A 32 2.49 -2.77 5.74
CA LEU A 32 1.83 -3.28 6.95
C LEU A 32 2.75 -3.28 8.16
N ASN A 33 3.98 -3.76 8.01
CA ASN A 33 4.94 -3.83 9.11
C ASN A 33 5.36 -2.45 9.62
N SER A 34 5.63 -1.52 8.72
CA SER A 34 6.07 -0.17 9.08
C SER A 34 4.99 0.61 9.82
N PHE A 35 3.71 0.46 9.46
CA PHE A 35 2.61 1.11 10.17
C PHE A 35 2.12 0.33 11.40
N ARG A 36 2.45 -0.96 11.54
CA ARG A 36 2.17 -1.75 12.77
C ARG A 36 3.04 -1.35 13.96
N ALA A 37 4.22 -0.76 13.73
CA ALA A 37 5.10 -0.23 14.78
C ALA A 37 4.38 0.72 15.75
N ASP A 38 3.36 1.42 15.24
CA ASP A 38 2.60 2.45 15.94
C ASP A 38 1.23 1.97 16.44
N ALA A 39 0.85 0.71 16.16
CA ALA A 39 -0.36 0.11 16.71
C ALA A 39 -0.04 -0.58 18.05
N GLU A 40 -0.87 -0.36 19.07
CA GLU A 40 -0.72 -0.96 20.42
C GLU A 40 -0.68 -2.52 20.43
N ASN A 41 -0.94 -3.18 19.29
CA ASN A 41 -0.95 -4.63 19.11
C ASN A 41 -0.04 -5.10 17.95
N ALA A 42 1.26 -4.79 18.00
CA ALA A 42 2.26 -5.16 16.99
C ALA A 42 2.65 -6.67 16.95
N SER A 43 1.86 -7.58 17.54
CA SER A 43 2.26 -8.98 17.78
C SER A 43 1.86 -10.00 16.71
N VAL A 44 1.37 -9.57 15.54
CA VAL A 44 1.05 -10.50 14.45
C VAL A 44 2.26 -10.65 13.51
N ALA A 45 2.93 -11.80 13.61
CA ALA A 45 3.89 -12.28 12.62
C ALA A 45 3.34 -12.11 11.20
N VAL A 46 4.06 -11.44 10.29
CA VAL A 46 3.72 -11.52 8.87
C VAL A 46 4.02 -12.93 8.41
N ARG A 47 2.96 -13.66 8.08
CA ARG A 47 3.02 -15.01 7.55
C ARG A 47 2.57 -15.00 6.10
N ASP A 48 3.29 -15.71 5.23
CA ASP A 48 2.74 -16.05 3.92
C ASP A 48 1.65 -17.13 4.05
N PHE A 49 0.99 -17.48 2.94
CA PHE A 49 -0.03 -18.53 2.92
C PHE A 49 0.49 -19.91 3.37
N ASN A 50 1.80 -20.15 3.36
CA ASN A 50 2.42 -21.38 3.85
C ASN A 50 2.80 -21.30 5.33
N GLY A 51 2.46 -20.21 6.01
CA GLY A 51 2.79 -19.99 7.41
C GLY A 51 4.24 -19.61 7.66
N LYS A 52 5.05 -19.32 6.62
CA LYS A 52 6.43 -18.86 6.81
C LYS A 52 6.40 -17.45 7.37
N GLU A 53 7.03 -17.31 8.53
CA GLU A 53 7.18 -16.06 9.26
C GLU A 53 8.33 -15.23 8.67
N TYR A 54 8.07 -13.94 8.42
CA TYR A 54 9.06 -12.99 7.93
C TYR A 54 9.43 -12.02 9.06
N ASP A 55 10.68 -11.55 9.06
CA ASP A 55 11.19 -10.63 10.07
C ASP A 55 10.33 -9.36 10.12
N ASN A 56 9.69 -9.13 11.27
CA ASN A 56 8.78 -8.02 11.50
C ASN A 56 9.59 -6.76 11.86
N GLN A 57 10.43 -6.28 10.96
CA GLN A 57 11.11 -5.00 11.18
C GLN A 57 10.11 -3.85 11.00
N THR A 58 9.55 -3.42 12.13
CA THR A 58 8.49 -2.41 12.25
C THR A 58 9.08 -1.00 12.30
N SER A 59 9.36 -0.40 11.15
CA SER A 59 9.91 0.97 11.07
C SER A 59 9.68 1.59 9.70
N MET A 60 9.59 2.92 9.62
CA MET A 60 9.66 3.61 8.32
C MET A 60 11.04 3.48 7.67
N VAL A 61 12.09 3.19 8.44
CA VAL A 61 13.44 2.90 7.93
C VAL A 61 13.44 1.66 7.04
N THR A 62 12.71 0.61 7.44
CA THR A 62 12.67 -0.64 6.68
C THR A 62 11.83 -0.52 5.41
N LEU A 63 10.79 0.31 5.41
CA LEU A 63 10.08 0.71 4.20
C LEU A 63 11.01 1.46 3.22
N ALA A 64 11.79 2.43 3.71
CA ALA A 64 12.76 3.15 2.88
C ALA A 64 13.83 2.21 2.30
N ASN A 65 14.35 1.28 3.10
CA ASN A 65 15.32 0.28 2.64
C ASN A 65 14.73 -0.62 1.54
N LEU A 66 13.49 -1.10 1.71
CA LEU A 66 12.82 -1.88 0.67
C LEU A 66 12.69 -1.09 -0.63
N VAL A 67 12.30 0.19 -0.58
CA VAL A 67 12.19 1.03 -1.78
C VAL A 67 13.55 1.19 -2.46
N ALA A 68 14.62 1.40 -1.68
CA ALA A 68 15.98 1.49 -2.21
C ALA A 68 16.43 0.17 -2.86
N ASP A 69 16.12 -0.97 -2.24
CA ASP A 69 16.38 -2.29 -2.79
C ASP A 69 15.59 -2.50 -4.08
N GLN A 70 14.28 -2.25 -4.09
CA GLN A 70 13.45 -2.35 -5.29
C GLN A 70 14.01 -1.48 -6.43
N ARG A 71 14.47 -0.26 -6.15
CA ARG A 71 15.10 0.56 -7.17
C ARG A 71 16.35 -0.10 -7.77
N LYS A 72 17.15 -0.78 -6.95
CA LYS A 72 18.34 -1.52 -7.41
C LYS A 72 17.96 -2.74 -8.26
N TYR A 73 16.94 -3.50 -7.86
CA TYR A 73 16.48 -4.69 -8.59
C TYR A 73 15.78 -4.31 -9.90
N TYR A 74 14.73 -3.50 -9.83
CA TYR A 74 13.85 -3.21 -10.96
C TYR A 74 14.41 -2.12 -11.89
N GLY A 75 15.26 -1.23 -11.37
CA GLY A 75 15.76 -0.09 -12.13
C GLY A 75 14.66 0.92 -12.52
N PRO A 76 15.02 1.97 -13.28
CA PRO A 76 14.13 3.10 -13.56
C PRO A 76 12.97 2.76 -14.52
N PHE A 77 13.01 1.61 -15.20
CA PHE A 77 12.01 1.23 -16.19
C PHE A 77 10.94 0.28 -15.63
N LYS A 78 11.31 -0.61 -14.70
CA LYS A 78 10.37 -1.59 -14.12
C LYS A 78 9.77 -1.09 -12.80
N MET A 79 10.51 -0.29 -12.03
CA MET A 79 10.00 0.27 -10.76
C MET A 79 8.71 1.10 -10.93
N PRO A 80 8.58 2.00 -11.93
CA PRO A 80 7.37 2.83 -12.08
C PRO A 80 6.12 2.06 -12.51
N VAL A 81 6.26 0.82 -12.99
CA VAL A 81 5.13 0.01 -13.47
C VAL A 81 4.65 -1.00 -12.44
N LEU A 82 5.33 -1.18 -11.30
CA LEU A 82 4.90 -2.07 -10.22
C LEU A 82 3.51 -1.68 -9.70
N GLY A 83 2.63 -2.66 -9.49
CA GLY A 83 1.27 -2.43 -8.97
C GLY A 83 1.27 -2.30 -7.44
N ASN A 84 1.24 -1.09 -6.92
CA ASN A 84 1.21 -0.81 -5.48
C ASN A 84 -0.22 -0.85 -4.95
N PHE A 85 -0.45 -1.53 -3.83
CA PHE A 85 -1.76 -1.64 -3.20
C PHE A 85 -1.61 -1.70 -1.68
N ALA A 86 -2.67 -1.31 -0.95
CA ALA A 86 -2.78 -1.47 0.49
C ALA A 86 -3.89 -2.45 0.92
N GLU A 87 -4.82 -2.79 0.00
CA GLU A 87 -5.85 -3.83 0.18
C GLU A 87 -6.06 -4.57 -1.13
N SER A 88 -6.54 -5.81 -1.02
CA SER A 88 -7.04 -6.60 -2.13
C SER A 88 -8.17 -7.53 -1.66
N HIS A 89 -8.66 -8.38 -2.55
CA HIS A 89 -9.70 -9.35 -2.26
C HIS A 89 -9.20 -10.65 -1.60
N ASP A 90 -7.88 -10.78 -1.44
CA ASP A 90 -7.20 -11.98 -0.89
C ASP A 90 -6.41 -11.67 0.39
N VAL A 91 -6.50 -10.43 0.88
CA VAL A 91 -5.86 -9.99 2.12
C VAL A 91 -6.85 -9.24 3.02
N PHE A 92 -6.46 -9.06 4.29
CA PHE A 92 -7.28 -8.36 5.27
C PHE A 92 -7.59 -6.91 4.87
N ARG A 93 -8.80 -6.44 5.20
CA ARG A 93 -9.19 -5.03 5.02
C ARG A 93 -8.40 -4.15 6.00
N LEU A 94 -8.06 -2.91 5.65
CA LEU A 94 -7.30 -2.03 6.55
C LEU A 94 -8.04 -1.76 7.86
N PRO A 95 -9.37 -1.53 7.91
CA PRO A 95 -10.09 -1.34 9.17
C PRO A 95 -10.00 -2.53 10.13
N SER A 96 -9.85 -3.75 9.63
CA SER A 96 -9.69 -4.95 10.47
C SER A 96 -8.26 -5.12 10.98
N LEU A 97 -7.28 -4.49 10.33
CA LEU A 97 -5.86 -4.54 10.72
C LEU A 97 -5.44 -3.36 11.61
N PHE A 98 -6.02 -2.18 11.37
CA PHE A 98 -5.66 -0.93 12.04
C PHE A 98 -6.93 -0.19 12.44
N SER A 99 -7.14 -0.01 13.74
CA SER A 99 -8.26 0.79 14.27
C SER A 99 -8.04 2.29 14.05
N ASP A 100 -6.79 2.75 14.05
CA ASP A 100 -6.41 4.16 13.87
C ASP A 100 -6.63 4.63 12.42
N LEU A 101 -7.44 5.68 12.26
CA LEU A 101 -7.76 6.27 10.96
C LEU A 101 -6.56 6.96 10.30
N ALA A 102 -5.69 7.60 11.08
CA ALA A 102 -4.50 8.27 10.56
C ALA A 102 -3.57 7.26 9.90
N LEU A 103 -3.33 6.10 10.53
CA LEU A 103 -2.52 5.02 9.95
C LEU A 103 -3.14 4.50 8.64
N ARG A 104 -4.45 4.25 8.61
CA ARG A 104 -5.14 3.83 7.36
C ARG A 104 -4.99 4.87 6.25
N LYS A 105 -5.16 6.16 6.56
CA LYS A 105 -4.96 7.25 5.60
C LYS A 105 -3.50 7.35 5.14
N SER A 106 -2.52 7.17 6.04
CA SER A 106 -1.10 7.17 5.70
C SER A 106 -0.74 6.03 4.73
N MET A 107 -1.26 4.82 4.94
CA MET A 107 -1.06 3.68 4.03
C MET A 107 -1.68 3.92 2.64
N ILE A 108 -2.89 4.47 2.60
CA ILE A 108 -3.57 4.82 1.35
C ILE A 108 -2.82 5.95 0.64
N LEU A 109 -2.38 6.98 1.36
CA LEU A 109 -1.58 8.07 0.82
C LEU A 109 -0.28 7.55 0.21
N TYR A 110 0.44 6.69 0.92
CA TYR A 110 1.65 6.07 0.40
C TYR A 110 1.37 5.30 -0.90
N THR A 111 0.35 4.44 -0.91
CA THR A 111 -0.05 3.68 -2.12
C THR A 111 -0.37 4.59 -3.31
N LEU A 112 -1.03 5.72 -3.06
CA LEU A 112 -1.37 6.68 -4.10
C LEU A 112 -0.16 7.49 -4.57
N ALA A 113 0.80 7.79 -3.69
CA ALA A 113 1.87 8.74 -4.00
C ALA A 113 3.25 8.10 -4.28
N ALA A 114 3.48 6.86 -3.86
CA ALA A 114 4.73 6.13 -4.09
C ALA A 114 4.98 5.85 -5.57
N GLU A 115 6.24 5.59 -5.92
CA GLU A 115 6.62 5.19 -7.28
C GLU A 115 6.03 3.82 -7.63
N GLY A 116 5.37 3.74 -8.79
CA GLY A 116 4.54 2.60 -9.18
C GLY A 116 3.13 3.03 -9.64
N ILE A 117 2.36 2.05 -10.09
CA ILE A 117 0.95 2.19 -10.45
C ILE A 117 0.11 1.92 -9.20
N SER A 118 -0.63 2.94 -8.76
CA SER A 118 -1.51 2.82 -7.58
C SER A 118 -2.76 2.01 -7.90
N LEU A 119 -3.05 1.03 -7.05
CA LEU A 119 -4.24 0.19 -7.09
C LEU A 119 -5.04 0.41 -5.80
N ILE A 120 -6.29 0.84 -5.95
CA ILE A 120 -7.26 0.99 -4.86
C ILE A 120 -8.33 -0.08 -5.02
N TYR A 121 -8.49 -0.91 -4.00
CA TYR A 121 -9.53 -1.91 -3.95
C TYR A 121 -10.88 -1.28 -3.59
N TYR A 122 -11.95 -1.78 -4.20
CA TYR A 122 -13.28 -1.20 -3.98
C TYR A 122 -13.67 -1.30 -2.49
N GLY A 123 -14.39 -0.29 -2.00
CA GLY A 123 -14.78 -0.21 -0.61
C GLY A 123 -13.76 0.48 0.29
N MET A 124 -12.49 0.60 -0.14
CA MET A 124 -11.51 1.44 0.58
C MET A 124 -12.03 2.87 0.71
N GLU A 125 -12.65 3.41 -0.35
CA GLU A 125 -13.27 4.75 -0.37
C GLU A 125 -14.46 4.91 0.59
N GLN A 126 -15.01 3.79 1.09
CA GLN A 126 -16.07 3.74 2.08
C GLN A 126 -15.56 3.25 3.44
N ASP A 127 -14.23 3.10 3.61
CA ASP A 127 -13.59 2.53 4.79
C ASP A 127 -14.31 1.24 5.25
N LEU A 128 -14.63 0.38 4.26
CA LEU A 128 -15.34 -0.88 4.47
C LEU A 128 -14.51 -1.80 5.35
N ASP A 129 -15.15 -2.29 6.41
CA ASP A 129 -14.59 -3.33 7.26
C ASP A 129 -14.83 -4.71 6.63
N GLN A 130 -14.17 -5.74 7.17
CA GLN A 130 -14.50 -7.12 6.82
C GLN A 130 -15.90 -7.49 7.31
N ALA A 131 -16.58 -8.37 6.57
CA ALA A 131 -17.78 -9.04 7.06
C ALA A 131 -17.43 -10.08 8.14
N ASP A 132 -18.46 -10.62 8.79
CA ASP A 132 -18.33 -11.72 9.74
C ASP A 132 -17.72 -12.96 9.06
N PHE A 133 -16.50 -13.32 9.48
CA PHE A 133 -15.78 -14.47 8.95
C PHE A 133 -16.50 -15.81 9.22
N GLY A 134 -17.25 -15.93 10.32
CA GLY A 134 -18.04 -17.12 10.61
C GLY A 134 -19.19 -17.35 9.62
N ILE A 135 -19.61 -16.30 8.90
CA ILE A 135 -20.68 -16.35 7.91
C ILE A 135 -20.12 -16.36 6.48
N TRP A 136 -19.09 -15.56 6.22
CA TRP A 136 -18.56 -15.31 4.88
C TRP A 136 -17.29 -16.11 4.56
N ASP A 137 -16.67 -16.74 5.56
CA ASP A 137 -15.39 -17.45 5.43
C ASP A 137 -14.34 -16.56 4.73
N SER A 138 -13.53 -17.12 3.83
CA SER A 138 -12.56 -16.43 2.98
C SER A 138 -13.12 -15.28 2.12
N HIS A 139 -14.45 -15.09 2.06
CA HIS A 139 -15.09 -13.97 1.37
C HIS A 139 -15.36 -12.76 2.27
N ALA A 140 -14.97 -12.80 3.54
CA ALA A 140 -15.20 -11.70 4.49
C ALA A 140 -14.67 -10.34 4.00
N TRP A 141 -13.63 -10.31 3.15
CA TRP A 141 -13.05 -9.11 2.55
C TRP A 141 -13.85 -8.58 1.34
N ARG A 142 -14.88 -9.28 0.89
CA ARG A 142 -15.62 -9.01 -0.35
C ARG A 142 -17.02 -8.47 -0.06
N VAL A 143 -17.11 -7.55 0.91
CA VAL A 143 -18.36 -6.92 1.35
C VAL A 143 -19.01 -6.18 0.18
N PRO A 144 -20.32 -6.33 -0.08
CA PRO A 144 -20.95 -5.68 -1.22
C PRO A 144 -21.02 -4.16 -1.09
N LEU A 145 -20.50 -3.45 -2.10
CA LEU A 145 -20.39 -1.98 -2.07
C LEU A 145 -21.75 -1.28 -1.97
N TRP A 146 -22.81 -1.85 -2.55
CA TRP A 146 -24.15 -1.26 -2.53
C TRP A 146 -24.71 -1.06 -1.12
N THR A 147 -24.22 -1.81 -0.12
CA THR A 147 -24.62 -1.65 1.29
C THR A 147 -24.22 -0.29 1.86
N THR A 148 -23.25 0.40 1.24
CA THR A 148 -22.80 1.74 1.63
C THR A 148 -23.73 2.85 1.13
N GLY A 149 -24.61 2.55 0.18
CA GLY A 149 -25.41 3.54 -0.55
C GLY A 149 -24.58 4.41 -1.49
N TYR A 150 -23.35 4.00 -1.85
CA TYR A 150 -22.46 4.73 -2.76
C TYR A 150 -22.21 6.18 -2.34
N LYS A 151 -22.04 6.41 -1.02
CA LYS A 151 -21.86 7.76 -0.47
C LYS A 151 -20.60 8.41 -1.01
N THR A 152 -20.75 9.48 -1.78
CA THR A 152 -19.62 10.33 -2.23
C THR A 152 -19.43 11.55 -1.33
N ALA A 153 -20.52 12.01 -0.71
CA ALA A 153 -20.50 12.95 0.41
C ALA A 153 -20.65 12.17 1.72
N ASP A 154 -19.89 12.56 2.75
CA ASP A 154 -19.95 11.97 4.09
C ASP A 154 -19.74 10.43 4.12
N ALA A 155 -18.91 9.92 3.20
CA ALA A 155 -18.41 8.56 3.28
C ALA A 155 -17.74 8.32 4.64
N LYS A 156 -17.81 7.08 5.16
CA LYS A 156 -17.24 6.73 6.46
C LYS A 156 -15.79 7.22 6.55
N ASN A 157 -15.48 7.91 7.64
CA ASN A 157 -14.16 8.48 7.93
C ASN A 157 -13.60 9.46 6.86
N GLY A 158 -14.49 9.99 5.99
CA GLY A 158 -14.16 10.90 4.91
C GLY A 158 -13.26 10.27 3.85
N MET A 159 -13.27 8.94 3.72
CA MET A 159 -12.26 8.24 2.91
C MET A 159 -12.43 8.50 1.40
N TYR A 160 -13.66 8.65 0.93
CA TYR A 160 -13.96 9.03 -0.46
C TYR A 160 -13.32 10.38 -0.81
N ASP A 161 -13.58 11.43 -0.01
CA ASP A 161 -13.03 12.77 -0.22
C ASP A 161 -11.50 12.77 -0.11
N PHE A 162 -10.95 12.00 0.84
CA PHE A 162 -9.50 11.85 0.99
C PHE A 162 -8.83 11.27 -0.27
N ILE A 163 -9.31 10.11 -0.75
CA ILE A 163 -8.78 9.46 -1.96
C ILE A 163 -8.97 10.37 -3.19
N ALA A 164 -10.14 11.01 -3.30
CA ALA A 164 -10.43 11.94 -4.38
C ALA A 164 -9.45 13.12 -4.41
N ARG A 165 -9.13 13.73 -3.26
CA ARG A 165 -8.17 14.85 -3.17
C ARG A 165 -6.76 14.45 -3.58
N VAL A 166 -6.27 13.29 -3.13
CA VAL A 166 -4.94 12.81 -3.50
C VAL A 166 -4.87 12.51 -5.00
N ASN A 167 -5.89 11.86 -5.57
CA ASN A 167 -5.96 11.63 -7.01
C ASN A 167 -6.10 12.92 -7.82
N LEU A 168 -6.86 13.90 -7.33
CA LEU A 168 -6.98 15.21 -7.96
C LEU A 168 -5.63 15.94 -7.99
N LEU A 169 -4.85 15.86 -6.91
CA LEU A 169 -3.48 16.38 -6.88
C LEU A 169 -2.63 15.69 -7.95
N LYS A 170 -2.62 14.34 -8.00
CA LYS A 170 -1.88 13.57 -9.02
C LYS A 170 -2.24 13.97 -10.43
N HIS A 171 -3.54 14.17 -10.70
CA HIS A 171 -4.04 14.54 -12.03
C HIS A 171 -3.64 15.96 -12.44
N ARG A 172 -3.56 16.90 -11.50
CA ARG A 172 -3.19 18.30 -11.77
C ARG A 172 -1.69 18.51 -11.93
N MET A 173 -0.87 17.64 -11.36
CA MET A 173 0.57 17.72 -11.47
C MET A 173 1.05 17.28 -12.86
N PRO A 174 2.11 17.91 -13.42
CA PRO A 174 2.67 17.49 -14.68
C PRO A 174 3.27 16.08 -14.58
N ILE A 175 3.43 15.45 -15.72
CA ILE A 175 3.93 14.07 -15.83
C ILE A 175 5.26 13.85 -15.10
N ILE A 176 6.09 14.89 -14.98
CA ILE A 176 7.40 14.84 -14.33
C ILE A 176 7.36 14.77 -12.80
N ASP A 177 6.22 15.06 -12.16
CA ASP A 177 6.11 15.11 -10.69
C ASP A 177 5.49 13.85 -10.06
N PHE A 178 4.68 13.06 -10.78
CA PHE A 178 4.16 11.79 -10.25
C PHE A 178 4.39 10.60 -11.16
N ARG A 179 4.18 10.75 -12.47
CA ARG A 179 4.22 9.60 -13.38
C ARG A 179 5.66 9.19 -13.70
N ASN A 180 6.53 10.17 -13.96
CA ASN A 180 7.93 9.93 -14.32
C ASN A 180 8.91 10.27 -13.19
N ALA A 181 8.45 10.94 -12.13
CA ALA A 181 9.31 11.23 -10.99
C ALA A 181 9.74 9.92 -10.32
N SER A 182 11.03 9.75 -10.07
CA SER A 182 11.47 8.77 -9.08
C SER A 182 11.13 9.26 -7.67
N GLN A 183 10.86 8.32 -6.76
CA GLN A 183 10.75 8.61 -5.33
C GLN A 183 12.12 8.97 -4.76
N VAL A 184 12.22 10.03 -3.96
CA VAL A 184 13.44 10.36 -3.24
C VAL A 184 13.12 10.60 -1.79
N GLU A 185 13.66 9.77 -0.91
CA GLU A 185 13.55 9.90 0.54
C GLU A 185 14.28 11.17 0.98
N LEU A 186 13.54 12.07 1.65
CA LEU A 186 14.05 13.34 2.17
C LEU A 186 14.39 13.24 3.66
N HIS A 187 13.57 12.53 4.42
CA HIS A 187 13.73 12.34 5.85
C HIS A 187 13.16 10.99 6.26
N VAL A 188 13.96 10.19 6.96
CA VAL A 188 13.58 8.85 7.40
C VAL A 188 13.93 8.71 8.88
N GLN A 189 12.92 8.43 9.69
CA GLN A 189 13.05 8.10 11.12
C GLN A 189 12.24 6.84 11.41
N GLU A 190 12.24 6.36 12.65
CA GLU A 190 11.49 5.15 13.02
C GLU A 190 9.99 5.24 12.70
N LYS A 191 9.38 6.40 12.94
CA LYS A 191 7.93 6.64 12.84
C LYS A 191 7.56 7.71 11.82
N MET A 192 8.51 8.14 10.99
CA MET A 192 8.27 9.22 10.04
C MET A 192 8.99 8.93 8.73
N LEU A 193 8.24 9.01 7.64
CA LEU A 193 8.79 8.97 6.28
C LEU A 193 8.39 10.24 5.54
N VAL A 194 9.37 10.99 5.07
CA VAL A 194 9.17 12.08 4.12
C VAL A 194 9.90 11.73 2.83
N PHE A 195 9.17 11.76 1.72
CA PHE A 195 9.74 11.58 0.39
C PHE A 195 9.17 12.60 -0.58
N GLN A 196 9.87 12.78 -1.70
CA GLN A 196 9.41 13.61 -2.80
C GLN A 196 9.19 12.79 -4.07
N ARG A 197 8.22 13.25 -4.87
CA ARG A 197 8.02 12.89 -6.28
C ARG A 197 7.99 14.20 -7.06
N GLY A 198 9.09 14.52 -7.75
CA GLY A 198 9.30 15.83 -8.35
C GLY A 198 9.08 16.96 -7.34
N ARG A 199 8.10 17.84 -7.60
CA ARG A 199 7.74 18.96 -6.72
C ARG A 199 6.77 18.60 -5.58
N VAL A 200 6.28 17.37 -5.53
CA VAL A 200 5.35 16.93 -4.47
C VAL A 200 6.13 16.33 -3.33
N VAL A 201 5.92 16.85 -2.12
CA VAL A 201 6.44 16.28 -0.88
C VAL A 201 5.31 15.54 -0.17
N VAL A 202 5.59 14.31 0.25
CA VAL A 202 4.68 13.45 0.99
C VAL A 202 5.33 13.17 2.34
N ALA A 203 4.59 13.43 3.42
CA ALA A 203 5.01 13.14 4.78
C ALA A 203 4.01 12.17 5.41
N LEU A 204 4.54 11.12 6.02
CA LEU A 204 3.80 10.05 6.67
C LEU A 204 4.30 9.93 8.10
N THR A 205 3.35 9.77 9.00
CA THR A 205 3.53 9.54 10.44
C THR A 205 2.49 8.53 10.91
#